data_AF-A0A2P4XYK0-F1
#
_entry.id   AF-A0A2P4XYK0-F1
#
_cell.length_a   1.000
_cell.length_b   1.000
_cell.length_c   1.000
_cell.angle_alpha   90.00
_cell.angle_beta   90.00
_cell.angle_gamma   90.00
#
_symmetry.space_group_name_H-M   'P 1'
#
loop_
_entity.id
_entity.type
_entity.pdbx_description
1 polymer ?
#
loop_
_entity_poly.entity_id
_entity_poly.type
_entity_poly.pdbx_seq_one_letter_code
_entity_poly.pdbx_strand_id
1 'polypeptide(L)'
;MTISKEEAWRYQLQVDQLIDARDTDNVWCGWDIMYESRVVALSSTLVKLHYRGWTSKWDEWIERTSTRIAPLHTKVRNWRAFNVGDTVMMGRHVVTKRYPEWRNAVVTACEECEVDGRLRIEVDVDGSKHWMDAQDEMLCPPGTHKAINSSVLKHMVPLF
;
A
#
# COMPACT_ATOMS: atom_id res chain seq x y z
N MET A 1 -9.85 -32.23 -5.02
CA MET A 1 -8.93 -31.36 -4.26
C MET A 1 -9.65 -30.94 -3.00
N THR A 2 -9.19 -31.41 -1.85
CA THR A 2 -9.83 -31.13 -0.56
C THR A 2 -9.34 -29.77 -0.10
N ILE A 3 -10.17 -28.73 -0.22
CA ILE A 3 -9.89 -27.40 0.31
C ILE A 3 -9.65 -27.58 1.81
N SER A 4 -8.47 -27.23 2.32
CA SER A 4 -8.18 -27.36 3.75
C SER A 4 -9.07 -26.37 4.53
N LYS A 5 -9.38 -26.67 5.79
CA LYS A 5 -10.18 -25.76 6.66
C LYS A 5 -9.58 -24.35 6.74
N GLU A 6 -8.26 -24.25 6.58
CA GLU A 6 -7.47 -23.02 6.59
C GLU A 6 -7.57 -22.22 5.27
N GLU A 7 -8.12 -22.81 4.22
CA GLU A 7 -8.35 -22.19 2.92
C GLU A 7 -9.82 -21.77 2.71
N ALA A 8 -10.70 -22.11 3.64
CA ALA A 8 -12.13 -21.78 3.56
C ALA A 8 -12.40 -20.27 3.51
N TRP A 9 -11.53 -19.44 4.12
CA TRP A 9 -11.64 -17.97 4.08
C TRP A 9 -11.54 -17.43 2.65
N ARG A 10 -10.79 -18.11 1.76
CA ARG A 10 -10.67 -17.74 0.34
C ARG A 10 -12.03 -17.75 -0.35
N TYR A 11 -12.93 -18.64 0.10
CA TYR A 11 -14.30 -18.77 -0.40
C TYR A 11 -15.31 -17.81 0.25
N GLN A 12 -14.90 -17.15 1.34
CA GLN A 12 -15.71 -16.19 2.09
C GLN A 12 -15.35 -14.73 1.77
N LEU A 13 -14.40 -14.49 0.87
CA LEU A 13 -14.02 -13.16 0.40
C LEU A 13 -15.22 -12.35 -0.09
N GLN A 14 -15.23 -11.07 0.23
CA GLN A 14 -16.23 -10.10 -0.21
C GLN A 14 -15.61 -9.04 -1.13
N VAL A 15 -16.44 -8.43 -1.98
CA VAL A 15 -16.04 -7.24 -2.74
C VAL A 15 -15.69 -6.13 -1.75
N ASP A 16 -14.68 -5.33 -2.09
CA ASP A 16 -14.07 -4.29 -1.27
C ASP A 16 -13.24 -4.76 -0.06
N GLN A 17 -13.18 -6.08 0.18
CA GLN A 17 -12.30 -6.63 1.22
C GLN A 17 -10.83 -6.41 0.86
N LEU A 18 -10.03 -6.02 1.86
CA LEU A 18 -8.58 -5.90 1.75
C LEU A 18 -7.90 -7.24 2.03
N ILE A 19 -6.93 -7.60 1.20
CA ILE A 19 -6.12 -8.82 1.30
C ILE A 19 -4.67 -8.52 0.90
N ASP A 20 -3.76 -9.42 1.26
CA ASP A 20 -2.37 -9.36 0.78
C ASP A 20 -2.27 -10.16 -0.54
N ALA A 21 -1.74 -9.58 -1.61
CA ALA A 21 -1.57 -10.27 -2.89
C ALA A 21 -0.20 -10.02 -3.53
N ARG A 22 0.34 -11.05 -4.19
CA ARG A 22 1.61 -10.98 -4.92
C ARG A 22 1.36 -10.83 -6.42
N ASP A 23 1.93 -9.81 -7.04
CA ASP A 23 1.93 -9.63 -8.50
C ASP A 23 2.85 -10.63 -9.24
N THR A 24 2.54 -10.88 -10.50
CA THR A 24 3.18 -11.85 -11.42
C THR A 24 4.63 -11.53 -11.73
N ASP A 25 5.02 -10.25 -11.75
CA ASP A 25 6.35 -9.82 -12.24
C ASP A 25 7.46 -9.84 -11.18
N ASN A 26 7.12 -10.13 -9.92
CA ASN A 26 8.05 -10.06 -8.77
C ASN A 26 8.94 -11.32 -8.59
N VAL A 27 9.44 -11.91 -9.67
CA VAL A 27 10.41 -13.03 -9.61
C VAL A 27 11.85 -12.53 -9.34
N TRP A 28 12.16 -11.26 -9.59
CA TRP A 28 13.55 -10.78 -9.68
C TRP A 28 14.17 -10.24 -8.39
N CYS A 29 13.40 -10.00 -7.31
CA CYS A 29 13.91 -9.29 -6.14
C CYS A 29 13.83 -10.09 -4.83
N GLY A 30 14.24 -11.36 -4.80
CA GLY A 30 14.71 -12.11 -3.61
C GLY A 30 13.85 -12.18 -2.33
N TRP A 31 12.71 -11.51 -2.29
CA TRP A 31 11.82 -11.32 -1.16
C TRP A 31 10.40 -11.63 -1.67
N ASP A 32 9.64 -12.43 -0.93
CA ASP A 32 8.21 -12.66 -1.18
C ASP A 32 7.42 -11.38 -0.86
N ILE A 33 7.56 -10.36 -1.72
CA ILE A 33 6.89 -9.07 -1.56
C ILE A 33 5.44 -9.23 -2.01
N MET A 34 4.55 -9.27 -1.03
CA MET A 34 3.12 -9.09 -1.21
C MET A 34 2.77 -7.59 -1.08
N TYR A 35 1.65 -7.20 -1.66
CA TYR A 35 1.11 -5.84 -1.61
C TYR A 35 -0.30 -5.88 -1.02
N GLU A 36 -0.71 -4.79 -0.38
CA GLU A 36 -2.11 -4.64 0.03
C GLU A 36 -2.98 -4.44 -1.21
N SER A 37 -3.90 -5.37 -1.43
CA SER A 37 -4.80 -5.40 -2.58
C SER A 37 -6.25 -5.38 -2.13
N ARG A 38 -7.12 -4.80 -2.95
CA ARG A 38 -8.57 -4.79 -2.77
C ARG A 38 -9.22 -5.79 -3.70
N VAL A 39 -10.19 -6.54 -3.19
CA VAL A 39 -11.07 -7.37 -4.02
C VAL A 39 -12.03 -6.47 -4.79
N VAL A 40 -11.90 -6.41 -6.10
CA VAL A 40 -12.77 -5.59 -6.97
C VAL A 40 -13.93 -6.39 -7.52
N ALA A 41 -13.73 -7.68 -7.78
CA ALA A 41 -14.78 -8.57 -8.27
C ALA A 41 -14.52 -10.01 -7.85
N LEU A 42 -15.58 -10.80 -7.80
CA LEU A 42 -15.53 -12.20 -7.42
C LEU A 42 -16.24 -13.05 -8.47
N SER A 43 -15.68 -14.23 -8.70
CA SER A 43 -16.28 -15.32 -9.45
C SER A 43 -16.31 -16.57 -8.57
N SER A 44 -16.89 -17.66 -9.07
CA SER A 44 -16.95 -18.94 -8.34
C SER A 44 -15.56 -19.46 -7.97
N THR A 45 -14.60 -19.35 -8.90
CA THR A 45 -13.23 -19.88 -8.77
C THR A 45 -12.14 -18.81 -8.80
N LEU A 46 -12.46 -17.60 -9.28
CA LEU A 46 -11.50 -16.50 -9.47
C LEU A 46 -11.86 -15.30 -8.60
N VAL A 47 -10.84 -14.52 -8.24
CA VAL A 47 -10.97 -13.23 -7.58
C VAL A 47 -10.22 -12.18 -8.39
N LYS A 48 -10.86 -11.04 -8.66
CA LYS A 48 -10.22 -9.90 -9.30
C LYS A 48 -9.65 -8.99 -8.24
N LEU A 49 -8.35 -8.70 -8.33
CA LEU A 49 -7.64 -7.89 -7.36
C LEU A 49 -7.15 -6.60 -7.97
N HIS A 50 -7.23 -5.53 -7.18
CA HIS A 50 -6.62 -4.24 -7.46
C HIS A 50 -5.50 -3.99 -6.46
N TYR A 51 -4.30 -3.77 -6.98
CA TYR A 51 -3.12 -3.45 -6.18
C TYR A 51 -3.17 -1.99 -5.76
N ARG A 52 -3.16 -1.72 -4.44
CA ARG A 52 -3.27 -0.34 -3.96
C ARG A 52 -2.02 0.46 -4.29
N GLY A 53 -2.21 1.67 -4.79
CA GLY A 53 -1.11 2.52 -5.29
C GLY A 53 -0.71 2.22 -6.73
N TRP A 54 -1.40 1.29 -7.41
CA TRP A 54 -1.17 0.95 -8.81
C TRP A 54 -2.40 1.33 -9.63
N THR A 55 -2.20 1.69 -10.90
CA THR A 55 -3.32 1.98 -11.80
C THR A 55 -4.12 0.72 -12.11
N SER A 56 -5.43 0.82 -12.31
CA SER A 56 -6.35 -0.31 -12.59
C SER A 56 -6.00 -1.17 -13.82
N LYS A 57 -5.07 -0.73 -14.66
CA LYS A 57 -4.49 -1.54 -15.75
C LYS A 57 -3.77 -2.80 -15.25
N TRP A 58 -3.34 -2.79 -13.99
CA TRP A 58 -2.66 -3.91 -13.33
C TRP A 58 -3.62 -4.81 -12.56
N ASP A 59 -4.93 -4.54 -12.63
CA ASP A 59 -5.90 -5.43 -12.02
C ASP A 59 -5.88 -6.78 -12.72
N GLU A 60 -5.80 -7.85 -11.95
CA GLU A 60 -5.74 -9.20 -12.49
C GLU A 60 -6.76 -10.12 -11.83
N TRP A 61 -7.08 -11.20 -12.54
CA TRP A 61 -7.88 -12.30 -12.01
C TRP A 61 -6.94 -13.40 -11.52
N ILE A 62 -7.06 -13.75 -10.24
CA ILE A 62 -6.27 -14.81 -9.61
C ILE A 62 -7.22 -15.93 -9.15
N GLU A 63 -6.77 -17.18 -9.23
CA GLU A 63 -7.50 -18.29 -8.62
C GLU A 63 -7.62 -18.13 -7.11
N ARG A 64 -8.80 -18.40 -6.56
CA ARG A 64 -9.04 -18.31 -5.12
C ARG A 64 -8.13 -19.24 -4.32
N THR A 65 -7.66 -20.33 -4.91
CA THR A 65 -6.71 -21.29 -4.32
C THR A 65 -5.24 -20.92 -4.51
N SER A 66 -4.94 -19.80 -5.20
CA SER A 66 -3.56 -19.42 -5.47
C SER A 66 -2.81 -19.06 -4.20
N THR A 67 -1.58 -19.56 -4.04
CA THR A 67 -0.68 -19.17 -2.93
C THR A 67 -0.27 -17.69 -3.00
N ARG A 68 -0.59 -17.00 -4.10
CA ARG A 68 -0.37 -15.56 -4.31
C ARG A 68 -1.33 -14.67 -3.52
N ILE A 69 -2.41 -15.21 -2.94
CA ILE A 69 -3.29 -14.46 -2.05
C ILE A 69 -3.13 -14.95 -0.62
N ALA A 70 -3.08 -14.01 0.31
CA ALA A 70 -3.00 -14.27 1.74
C ALA A 70 -3.94 -13.32 2.50
N PRO A 71 -4.35 -13.67 3.73
CA PRO A 71 -5.14 -12.75 4.55
C PRO A 71 -4.37 -11.46 4.81
N LEU A 72 -5.10 -10.35 4.96
CA LEU A 72 -4.51 -9.04 5.21
C LEU A 72 -3.53 -9.08 6.39
N HIS A 73 -2.37 -8.47 6.22
CA HIS A 73 -1.30 -8.33 7.22
C HIS A 73 -0.61 -9.63 7.65
N THR A 74 -0.78 -10.71 6.90
CA THR A 74 -0.08 -11.98 7.20
C THR A 74 1.29 -12.06 6.55
N LYS A 75 1.48 -11.34 5.44
CA LYS A 75 2.72 -11.34 4.66
C LYS A 75 3.21 -9.93 4.40
N VAL A 76 2.31 -8.97 4.32
CA VAL A 76 2.62 -7.54 4.32
C VAL A 76 2.56 -7.06 5.76
N ARG A 77 3.68 -6.60 6.32
CA ARG A 77 3.62 -5.91 7.62
C ARG A 77 2.69 -4.71 7.45
N ASN A 78 1.79 -4.48 8.41
CA ASN A 78 0.90 -3.32 8.42
C ASN A 78 1.72 -2.03 8.54
N TRP A 79 2.29 -1.57 7.42
CA TRP A 79 3.10 -0.37 7.32
C TRP A 79 2.23 0.89 7.39
N ARG A 80 0.90 0.72 7.20
CA ARG A 80 -0.11 1.77 7.38
C ARG A 80 -0.57 1.92 8.85
N ALA A 81 -0.03 1.14 9.78
CA ALA A 81 -0.17 1.40 11.21
C ALA A 81 0.78 2.53 11.62
N PHE A 82 0.51 3.73 11.10
CA PHE A 82 1.39 4.88 11.23
C PHE A 82 1.52 5.35 12.68
N ASN A 83 2.77 5.63 13.06
CA ASN A 83 3.12 6.34 14.28
C ASN A 83 3.73 7.70 13.92
N VAL A 84 3.57 8.67 14.80
CA VAL A 84 4.26 9.96 14.67
C VAL A 84 5.77 9.71 14.64
N GLY A 85 6.44 10.27 13.64
CA GLY A 85 7.85 10.05 13.34
C GLY A 85 8.12 9.01 12.26
N ASP A 86 7.12 8.25 11.80
CA ASP A 86 7.31 7.29 10.71
C ASP A 86 7.63 8.03 9.41
N THR A 87 8.57 7.46 8.64
CA THR A 87 8.94 7.98 7.32
C THR A 87 8.09 7.30 6.26
N VAL A 88 7.51 8.10 5.37
CA VAL A 88 6.65 7.64 4.28
C VAL A 88 7.00 8.38 3.00
N MET A 89 6.46 7.93 1.86
CA MET A 89 6.55 8.69 0.62
C MET A 89 5.17 9.17 0.21
N MET A 90 5.05 10.48 -0.01
CA MET A 90 3.84 11.13 -0.51
C MET A 90 3.96 11.39 -2.00
N GLY A 91 2.99 10.87 -2.75
CA GLY A 91 2.77 11.11 -4.16
C GLY A 91 2.00 12.42 -4.37
N ARG A 92 2.40 13.18 -5.38
CA ARG A 92 1.68 14.38 -5.82
C ARG A 92 1.42 14.28 -7.31
N HIS A 93 0.15 14.40 -7.68
CA HIS A 93 -0.21 14.57 -9.08
C HIS A 93 0.32 15.91 -9.60
N VAL A 94 1.08 15.85 -10.69
CA VAL A 94 1.57 17.01 -11.41
C VAL A 94 0.91 17.00 -12.78
N VAL A 95 0.13 18.04 -13.08
CA VAL A 95 -0.67 18.15 -14.31
C VAL A 95 0.17 17.94 -15.57
N THR A 96 1.44 18.32 -15.53
CA THR A 96 2.38 18.21 -16.66
C THR A 96 3.02 16.83 -16.81
N LYS A 97 2.81 15.89 -15.87
CA LYS A 97 3.41 14.55 -15.87
C LYS A 97 2.35 13.45 -15.93
N ARG A 98 2.67 12.37 -16.64
CA ARG A 98 1.83 11.15 -16.71
C ARG A 98 1.90 10.28 -15.45
N TYR A 99 2.87 10.53 -14.57
CA TYR A 99 3.09 9.78 -13.34
C TYR A 99 3.20 10.74 -12.14
N PRO A 100 2.77 10.31 -10.95
CA PRO A 100 2.91 11.10 -9.73
C PRO A 100 4.38 11.37 -9.40
N GLU A 101 4.62 12.53 -8.80
CA GLU A 101 5.90 12.85 -8.19
C GLU A 101 5.92 12.36 -6.75
N TRP A 102 6.89 11.54 -6.41
CA TRP A 102 7.03 11.04 -5.05
C TRP A 102 8.09 11.81 -4.27
N ARG A 103 7.76 12.19 -3.03
CA ARG A 103 8.66 12.86 -2.09
C ARG A 103 8.67 12.12 -0.76
N ASN A 104 9.82 12.14 -0.09
CA ASN A 104 9.91 11.66 1.29
C ASN A 104 9.15 12.63 2.21
N ALA A 105 8.43 12.05 3.16
CA ALA A 105 7.62 12.74 4.15
C ALA A 105 7.77 12.08 5.51
N VAL A 106 7.45 12.82 6.57
CA VAL A 106 7.43 12.32 7.94
C VAL A 106 6.02 12.48 8.51
N VAL A 107 5.49 11.44 9.14
CA VAL A 107 4.20 11.51 9.84
C VAL A 107 4.36 12.40 11.07
N THR A 108 3.62 13.49 11.14
CA THR A 108 3.66 14.45 12.27
C THR A 108 2.47 14.31 13.21
N ALA A 109 1.35 13.75 12.75
CA ALA A 109 0.18 13.47 13.57
C ALA A 109 -0.64 12.30 13.00
N CYS A 110 -1.40 11.63 13.86
CA CYS A 110 -2.35 10.59 13.50
C CYS A 110 -3.68 10.91 14.21
N GLU A 111 -4.77 10.99 13.45
CA GLU A 111 -6.11 11.22 13.99
C GLU A 111 -7.08 10.17 13.44
N GLU A 112 -7.84 9.55 14.32
CA GLU A 112 -8.96 8.70 13.92
C GLU A 112 -10.21 9.57 13.83
N CYS A 113 -10.88 9.56 12.68
CA CYS A 113 -12.11 10.30 12.50
C CYS A 113 -13.23 9.65 13.34
N GLU A 114 -13.70 10.36 14.38
CA GLU A 114 -14.70 9.85 15.34
C GLU A 114 -16.01 9.39 14.69
N VAL A 115 -16.32 9.88 13.49
CA VAL A 115 -17.58 9.61 12.78
C VAL A 115 -17.53 8.30 11.97
N ASP A 116 -16.40 7.98 11.35
CA ASP A 116 -16.27 6.84 10.43
C ASP A 116 -15.11 5.87 10.76
N GLY A 117 -14.36 6.12 11.83
CA GLY A 117 -13.23 5.30 12.28
C GLY A 117 -12.04 5.32 11.32
N ARG A 118 -12.01 6.21 10.33
CA ARG A 118 -10.91 6.25 9.36
C ARG A 118 -9.72 6.98 9.95
N LEU A 119 -8.57 6.32 9.95
CA LEU A 119 -7.30 6.92 10.31
C LEU A 119 -6.88 7.94 9.23
N ARG A 120 -6.60 9.16 9.66
CA ARG A 120 -5.94 10.21 8.88
C ARG A 120 -4.59 10.49 9.49
N ILE A 121 -3.65 10.88 8.64
CA ILE A 121 -2.31 11.25 9.04
C ILE A 121 -1.98 12.65 8.54
N GLU A 122 -1.25 13.41 9.36
CA GLU A 122 -0.54 14.60 8.90
C GLU A 122 0.86 14.17 8.49
N VAL A 123 1.26 14.54 7.27
CA VAL A 123 2.60 14.31 6.75
C VAL A 123 3.28 15.65 6.47
N ASP A 124 4.52 15.80 6.92
CA ASP A 124 5.39 16.92 6.58
C ASP A 124 6.25 16.56 5.37
N VAL A 125 6.07 17.30 4.28
CA VAL A 125 6.84 17.22 3.04
C VAL A 125 7.62 18.52 2.88
N ASP A 126 8.94 18.46 3.08
CA ASP A 126 9.85 19.60 2.91
C ASP A 126 9.43 20.87 3.70
N GLY A 127 8.87 20.71 4.90
CA GLY A 127 8.37 21.77 5.77
C GLY A 127 6.91 22.17 5.52
N SER A 128 6.22 21.49 4.59
CA SER A 128 4.80 21.70 4.28
C SER A 128 3.96 20.55 4.80
N LYS A 129 3.00 20.84 5.67
CA LYS A 129 2.13 19.84 6.30
C LYS A 129 0.88 19.57 5.46
N HIS A 130 0.52 18.29 5.36
CA HIS A 130 -0.62 17.83 4.59
C HIS A 130 -1.39 16.75 5.35
N TRP A 131 -2.70 16.92 5.51
CA TRP A 131 -3.59 15.89 6.03
C TRP A 131 -4.07 14.98 4.91
N MET A 132 -3.98 13.67 5.14
CA MET A 132 -4.33 12.64 4.16
C MET A 132 -5.02 11.47 4.85
N ASP A 133 -5.82 10.71 4.11
CA ASP A 133 -6.33 9.43 4.58
C ASP A 133 -5.15 8.45 4.69
N ALA A 134 -5.02 7.70 5.79
CA ALA A 134 -3.96 6.68 5.93
C ALA A 134 -4.05 5.59 4.83
N GLN A 135 -5.23 5.45 4.24
CA GLN A 135 -5.53 4.53 3.16
C GLN A 135 -5.32 5.16 1.76
N ASP A 136 -4.83 6.40 1.68
CA ASP A 136 -4.56 7.06 0.40
C ASP A 136 -3.54 6.27 -0.43
N GLU A 137 -3.79 6.20 -1.74
CA GLU A 137 -2.93 5.53 -2.73
C GLU A 137 -1.72 6.38 -3.10
N MET A 138 -1.74 7.67 -2.76
CA MET A 138 -0.60 8.58 -2.80
C MET A 138 0.32 8.43 -1.60
N LEU A 139 0.16 7.39 -0.78
CA LEU A 139 1.10 7.02 0.26
C LEU A 139 1.75 5.68 -0.08
N CYS A 140 3.06 5.60 0.04
CA CYS A 140 3.80 4.35 -0.04
C CYS A 140 4.97 4.27 0.96
N PRO A 141 5.48 3.06 1.25
CA PRO A 141 6.66 2.90 2.09
C PRO A 141 7.88 3.66 1.55
N PRO A 142 8.80 4.06 2.44
CA PRO A 142 10.07 4.65 2.04
C PRO A 142 10.86 3.66 1.16
N GLY A 143 11.38 4.17 0.04
CA GLY A 143 12.17 3.38 -0.91
C GLY A 143 11.36 2.68 -2.02
N THR A 144 10.03 2.76 -2.01
CA THR A 144 9.22 2.21 -3.12
C THR A 144 9.42 2.98 -4.43
N HIS A 145 9.63 4.30 -4.37
CA HIS A 145 9.84 5.15 -5.55
C HIS A 145 11.12 5.99 -5.42
N LYS A 146 11.61 6.53 -6.55
CA LYS A 146 12.73 7.48 -6.54
C LYS A 146 12.24 8.86 -6.09
N ALA A 147 12.52 9.21 -4.83
CA ALA A 147 12.13 10.50 -4.26
C ALA A 147 12.83 11.66 -4.98
N ILE A 148 12.07 12.69 -5.36
CA ILE A 148 12.60 13.88 -6.02
C ILE A 148 13.43 14.73 -5.05
N ASN A 149 13.10 14.72 -3.75
CA ASN A 149 13.85 15.39 -2.69
C ASN A 149 14.97 14.54 -2.06
N SER A 150 15.36 13.42 -2.68
CA SER A 150 16.39 12.51 -2.14
C SER A 150 17.76 13.16 -1.91
N SER A 151 18.03 14.32 -2.52
CA SER A 151 19.26 15.11 -2.31
C SER A 151 19.23 16.00 -1.06
N VAL A 152 18.05 16.36 -0.53
CA VAL A 152 17.93 17.28 0.63
C VAL A 152 18.26 16.58 1.94
N LEU A 153 17.90 15.29 2.07
CA LEU A 153 18.22 14.46 3.23
C LEU A 153 19.73 14.19 3.41
N LYS A 154 20.56 14.36 2.38
CA LYS A 154 22.02 14.21 2.51
C LYS A 154 22.67 15.32 3.34
N HIS A 155 21.99 16.45 3.55
CA HIS A 155 22.54 17.59 4.30
C HIS A 155 22.05 17.66 5.75
N MET A 156 21.19 16.73 6.21
CA MET A 156 20.68 16.71 7.59
C MET A 156 21.30 15.62 8.47
N VAL A 157 22.29 14.87 7.98
CA VAL A 157 23.09 13.99 8.85
C VAL A 157 24.14 14.86 9.55
N PRO A 158 24.12 15.03 10.88
CA PRO A 158 25.23 15.66 11.57
C PRO A 158 26.45 14.75 11.39
N LEU A 159 27.53 15.33 10.88
CA LEU A 159 28.86 14.74 11.03
C LEU A 159 29.15 14.73 12.54
N PHE A 160 29.07 13.55 13.15
CA PHE A 160 29.72 13.30 14.44
C PHE A 160 31.22 13.13 14.22
#